data_AF-A0A2Z4ZTP0-F1
#
_entry.id   AF-A0A2Z4ZTP0-F1
#
_cell.length_a   1.000
_cell.length_b   1.000
_cell.length_c   1.000
_cell.angle_alpha   90.00
_cell.angle_beta   90.00
_cell.angle_gamma   90.00
#
_symmetry.space_group_name_H-M   'P 1'
#
loop_
_entity.id
_entity.type
_entity.pdbx_description
1 polymer ?
#
loop_
_entity_poly.entity_id
_entity_poly.type
_entity_poly.pdbx_seq_one_letter_code
_entity_poly.pdbx_strand_id
1 'polypeptide(L)'
;MRKKVLFDVWRLQSYTAFKWIAFYLAIEKVSSHQFIITDHYDRWAVLMDRLVAERSKKESSLTIVQHGSLVGLASTSMESSFSVEIPTRLCSVAKLYVYNEGSVEVFRHHILSRRAAEHSLEVEFFKPKISLSPVSSDFSVLIVGHAICEKFHLYLYDQMVSNSTIDFFYKPHPTVSPSKEIKSRGWHMIEQTDFFPEVDLLISYPSTLVAEYEGSGIGAVLHPLAIKPEEYCEVLSRINNKLQAMK
;
A
#
# COMPACT_ATOMS: atom_id res chain seq x y z
N MET A 1 -20.86 -18.65 18.27
CA MET A 1 -20.83 -17.70 19.40
C MET A 1 -20.41 -16.31 18.89
N ARG A 2 -21.29 -15.29 18.97
CA ARG A 2 -20.93 -13.90 18.68
C ARG A 2 -20.14 -13.35 19.86
N LYS A 3 -18.85 -13.01 19.70
CA LYS A 3 -18.14 -12.20 20.70
C LYS A 3 -18.83 -10.82 20.73
N LYS A 4 -19.50 -10.51 21.83
CA LYS A 4 -19.92 -9.14 22.13
C LYS A 4 -18.64 -8.34 22.35
N VAL A 5 -18.30 -7.45 21.42
CA VAL A 5 -17.29 -6.43 21.68
C VAL A 5 -17.90 -5.50 22.72
N LEU A 6 -17.45 -5.64 23.97
CA LEU A 6 -17.78 -4.75 25.07
C LEU A 6 -16.96 -3.46 24.86
N PHE A 7 -17.58 -2.44 24.28
CA PHE A 7 -17.01 -1.10 24.28
C PHE A 7 -17.24 -0.50 25.67
N ASP A 8 -16.37 -0.82 26.63
CA ASP A 8 -16.54 -0.42 28.03
C ASP A 8 -16.36 1.09 28.29
N VAL A 9 -15.84 1.84 27.31
CA VAL A 9 -15.68 3.30 27.42
C VAL A 9 -15.98 3.97 26.08
N TRP A 10 -17.13 4.63 25.97
CA TRP A 10 -17.42 5.53 24.86
C TRP A 10 -16.60 6.82 25.02
N ARG A 11 -15.65 7.05 24.13
CA ARG A 11 -14.91 8.32 24.05
C ARG A 11 -15.44 9.15 22.89
N LEU A 12 -16.20 10.20 23.19
CA LEU A 12 -16.64 11.16 22.19
C LEU A 12 -15.44 11.99 21.71
N GLN A 13 -15.01 11.79 20.47
CA GLN A 13 -13.94 12.57 19.84
C GLN A 13 -14.52 13.74 19.03
N SER A 14 -15.23 14.66 19.70
CA SER A 14 -15.94 15.78 19.07
C SER A 14 -15.04 16.70 18.22
N TYR A 15 -13.75 16.78 18.53
CA TYR A 15 -12.78 17.60 17.80
C TYR A 15 -12.56 17.19 16.33
N THR A 16 -12.89 15.94 15.95
CA THR A 16 -12.92 15.50 14.55
C THR A 16 -14.34 15.37 13.98
N ALA A 17 -15.36 15.37 14.84
CA ALA A 17 -16.75 15.13 14.47
C ALA A 17 -17.29 16.16 13.48
N PHE A 18 -16.86 17.43 13.56
CA PHE A 18 -17.29 18.46 12.61
C PHE A 18 -17.00 18.05 11.15
N LYS A 19 -15.80 17.52 10.86
CA LYS A 19 -15.44 17.11 9.49
C LYS A 19 -16.33 15.95 9.01
N TRP A 20 -16.68 15.04 9.91
CA TRP A 20 -17.53 13.89 9.59
C TRP A 20 -18.96 14.30 9.30
N ILE A 21 -19.53 15.16 10.15
CA ILE A 21 -20.88 15.70 9.99
C ILE A 21 -20.96 16.53 8.70
N ALA A 22 -19.97 17.40 8.47
CA ALA A 22 -19.92 18.23 7.26
C ALA A 22 -19.82 17.36 6.00
N PHE A 23 -18.98 16.33 6.00
CA PHE A 23 -18.89 15.37 4.89
C PHE A 23 -20.24 14.69 4.65
N TYR A 24 -20.85 14.13 5.69
CA TYR A 24 -22.13 13.44 5.57
C TYR A 24 -23.22 14.33 4.97
N LEU A 25 -23.43 15.52 5.55
CA LEU A 25 -24.44 16.48 5.09
C LEU A 25 -24.17 17.01 3.67
N ALA A 26 -22.90 17.08 3.26
CA ALA A 26 -22.54 17.49 1.91
C ALA A 26 -22.87 16.38 0.90
N ILE A 27 -22.43 15.15 1.17
CA ILE A 27 -22.68 14.00 0.27
C ILE A 27 -24.17 13.65 0.22
N GLU A 28 -24.91 13.81 1.31
CA GLU A 28 -26.35 13.55 1.37
C GLU A 28 -27.12 14.37 0.33
N LYS A 29 -26.65 15.59 0.04
CA LYS A 29 -27.23 16.49 -0.96
C LYS A 29 -26.81 16.17 -2.40
N VAL A 30 -25.83 15.29 -2.60
CA VAL A 30 -25.39 14.89 -3.93
C VAL A 30 -26.36 13.86 -4.51
N SER A 31 -27.09 14.26 -5.55
CA SER A 31 -27.94 13.35 -6.33
C SER A 31 -27.10 12.52 -7.30
N SER A 32 -26.52 11.44 -6.80
CA SER A 32 -25.82 10.44 -7.61
C SER A 32 -26.36 9.04 -7.34
N HIS A 33 -26.41 8.24 -8.41
CA HIS A 33 -26.75 6.82 -8.35
C HIS A 33 -25.52 5.92 -8.18
N GLN A 34 -24.31 6.49 -8.30
CA GLN A 34 -23.07 5.75 -8.16
C GLN A 34 -22.07 6.58 -7.37
N PHE A 35 -21.52 5.95 -6.34
CA PHE A 35 -20.44 6.51 -5.54
C PHE A 35 -19.20 5.65 -5.73
N ILE A 36 -18.06 6.31 -5.94
CA ILE A 36 -16.76 5.66 -6.08
C ILE A 36 -15.86 6.24 -5.00
N ILE A 37 -15.30 5.37 -4.17
CA ILE A 37 -14.36 5.74 -3.10
C ILE A 37 -13.08 4.94 -3.22
N THR A 38 -12.00 5.51 -2.71
CA THR A 38 -10.75 4.79 -2.55
C THR A 38 -10.58 4.26 -1.13
N ASP A 39 -11.21 4.88 -0.12
CA ASP A 39 -11.11 4.44 1.28
C ASP A 39 -11.67 3.02 1.47
N HIS A 40 -10.90 2.14 2.14
CA HIS A 40 -11.24 0.70 2.21
C HIS A 40 -12.13 0.34 3.39
N TYR A 41 -11.79 0.83 4.58
CA TYR A 41 -12.43 0.41 5.84
C TYR A 41 -12.37 1.49 6.93
N ASP A 42 -11.99 2.71 6.57
CA ASP A 42 -11.87 3.80 7.52
C ASP A 42 -13.22 4.50 7.75
N ARG A 43 -13.20 5.58 8.55
CA ARG A 43 -14.40 6.34 8.88
C ARG A 43 -15.12 6.92 7.66
N TRP A 44 -14.42 7.28 6.59
CA TRP A 44 -15.03 7.85 5.38
C TRP A 44 -15.75 6.77 4.58
N ALA A 45 -15.13 5.58 4.46
CA ALA A 45 -15.76 4.43 3.86
C ALA A 45 -17.06 4.04 4.58
N VAL A 46 -17.05 4.05 5.92
CA VAL A 46 -18.24 3.76 6.73
C VAL A 46 -19.34 4.80 6.53
N LEU A 47 -19.02 6.10 6.50
CA LEU A 47 -20.01 7.16 6.27
C LEU A 47 -20.65 7.05 4.89
N MET A 48 -19.84 6.80 3.85
CA MET A 48 -20.36 6.62 2.49
C MET A 48 -21.24 5.37 2.38
N ASP A 49 -20.81 4.24 2.95
CA ASP A 49 -21.57 2.99 2.96
C ASP A 49 -22.95 3.14 3.61
N ARG A 50 -23.01 3.90 4.72
CA ARG A 50 -24.26 4.21 5.43
C ARG A 50 -25.20 5.05 4.57
N LEU A 51 -24.68 6.10 3.95
CA LEU A 51 -25.47 6.98 3.09
C LEU A 51 -26.05 6.23 1.88
N VAL A 52 -25.26 5.35 1.26
CA VAL A 52 -25.73 4.49 0.17
C VAL A 52 -26.73 3.43 0.67
N ALA A 53 -26.60 2.96 1.92
CA ALA A 53 -27.53 2.00 2.51
C ALA A 53 -28.90 2.62 2.83
N GLU A 54 -28.93 3.90 3.23
CA GLU A 54 -30.15 4.65 3.52
C GLU A 54 -30.93 5.01 2.27
N ARG A 55 -30.22 5.24 1.17
CA ARG A 55 -30.81 5.32 -0.17
C ARG A 55 -31.23 3.92 -0.62
N SER A 56 -32.31 3.81 -1.39
CA SER A 56 -32.74 2.51 -1.89
C SER A 56 -31.60 1.86 -2.70
N LYS A 57 -31.37 0.54 -2.55
CA LYS A 57 -30.35 -0.19 -3.36
C LYS A 57 -30.58 -0.08 -4.87
N LYS A 58 -31.81 0.26 -5.29
CA LYS A 58 -32.14 0.52 -6.71
C LYS A 58 -31.72 1.93 -7.16
N GLU A 59 -31.47 2.82 -6.22
CA GLU A 59 -31.19 4.24 -6.44
C GLU A 59 -29.71 4.56 -6.27
N SER A 60 -28.93 3.75 -5.54
CA SER A 60 -27.50 4.00 -5.39
C SER A 60 -26.65 2.75 -5.16
N SER A 61 -25.45 2.76 -5.72
CA SER A 61 -24.41 1.73 -5.51
C SER A 61 -23.08 2.32 -5.06
N LEU A 62 -22.30 1.53 -4.32
CA LEU A 62 -20.95 1.89 -3.88
C LEU A 62 -19.91 1.02 -4.59
N THR A 63 -18.94 1.67 -5.22
CA THR A 63 -17.75 1.06 -5.80
C THR A 63 -16.53 1.43 -4.96
N ILE A 64 -15.71 0.45 -4.60
CA ILE A 64 -14.42 0.69 -3.95
C ILE A 64 -13.30 0.41 -4.94
N VAL A 65 -12.38 1.36 -5.07
CA VAL A 65 -11.13 1.18 -5.80
C VAL A 65 -10.00 1.02 -4.80
N GLN A 66 -9.35 -0.14 -4.82
CA GLN A 66 -8.19 -0.40 -3.99
C GLN A 66 -7.12 0.66 -4.24
N HIS A 67 -6.56 1.22 -3.17
CA HIS A 67 -5.47 2.18 -3.22
C HIS A 67 -4.49 1.76 -2.12
N GLY A 68 -3.28 1.38 -2.52
CA GLY A 68 -2.32 0.78 -1.60
C GLY A 68 -2.61 -0.69 -1.24
N SER A 69 -1.66 -1.27 -0.50
CA SER A 69 -1.66 -2.68 -0.15
C SER A 69 -2.51 -2.94 1.10
N LEU A 70 -3.42 -3.90 1.01
CA LEU A 70 -4.15 -4.43 2.16
C LEU A 70 -3.30 -5.36 3.02
N VAL A 71 -2.16 -5.80 2.48
CA VAL A 71 -1.24 -6.73 3.10
C VAL A 71 0.03 -5.97 3.47
N GLY A 72 0.47 -6.06 4.73
CA GLY A 72 1.82 -5.58 5.12
C GLY A 72 1.90 -4.31 5.97
N LEU A 73 0.79 -3.77 6.49
CA LEU A 73 0.88 -2.62 7.41
C LEU A 73 1.18 -3.00 8.87
N ALA A 74 1.20 -4.29 9.21
CA ALA A 74 1.36 -4.74 10.59
C ALA A 74 2.39 -5.85 10.80
N SER A 75 3.01 -6.37 9.75
CA SER A 75 3.94 -7.49 9.87
C SER A 75 5.39 -6.98 9.83
N THR A 76 6.11 -7.23 10.91
CA THR A 76 7.59 -7.25 10.93
C THR A 76 8.15 -8.43 10.13
N SER A 77 7.28 -9.35 9.68
CA SER A 77 7.56 -10.49 8.82
C SER A 77 7.01 -10.26 7.39
N MET A 78 7.48 -11.03 6.41
CA MET A 78 6.88 -11.10 5.07
C MET A 78 5.50 -11.78 5.06
N GLU A 79 4.91 -12.06 6.23
CA GLU A 79 3.63 -12.77 6.32
C GLU A 79 2.47 -11.88 5.87
N SER A 80 1.74 -12.40 4.90
CA SER A 80 0.68 -11.71 4.19
C SER A 80 -0.66 -11.80 4.91
N SER A 81 -0.76 -11.35 6.17
CA SER A 81 -2.02 -11.39 6.92
C SER A 81 -2.59 -10.00 7.22
N PHE A 82 -3.89 -9.84 6.98
CA PHE A 82 -4.63 -8.65 7.40
C PHE A 82 -4.89 -8.74 8.90
N SER A 83 -4.22 -7.89 9.68
CA SER A 83 -4.22 -7.98 11.16
C SER A 83 -5.12 -6.97 11.86
N VAL A 84 -5.81 -6.10 11.10
CA VAL A 84 -6.65 -5.04 11.67
C VAL A 84 -8.04 -5.60 11.99
N GLU A 85 -8.48 -5.46 13.23
CA GLU A 85 -9.86 -5.76 13.59
C GLU A 85 -10.75 -4.57 13.19
N ILE A 86 -11.60 -4.78 12.17
CA ILE A 86 -12.53 -3.76 11.69
C ILE A 86 -13.87 -3.92 12.42
N PRO A 87 -14.28 -2.96 13.27
CA PRO A 87 -15.49 -3.09 14.08
C PRO A 87 -16.78 -2.91 13.27
N THR A 88 -16.72 -2.16 12.15
CA THR A 88 -17.88 -1.90 11.29
C THR A 88 -17.56 -2.32 9.86
N ARG A 89 -18.29 -3.31 9.36
CA ARG A 89 -18.12 -3.83 8.00
C ARG A 89 -19.12 -3.22 7.02
N LEU A 90 -18.69 -3.00 5.78
CA LEU A 90 -19.46 -2.31 4.75
C LEU A 90 -20.54 -3.22 4.13
N CYS A 91 -21.71 -2.68 3.80
CA CYS A 91 -22.90 -3.45 3.40
C CYS A 91 -23.53 -3.06 2.06
N SER A 92 -23.08 -1.97 1.47
CA SER A 92 -23.61 -1.35 0.26
C SER A 92 -22.64 -1.43 -0.93
N VAL A 93 -21.46 -2.01 -0.72
CA VAL A 93 -20.47 -2.22 -1.79
C VAL A 93 -21.02 -3.21 -2.81
N ALA A 94 -21.16 -2.75 -4.05
CA ALA A 94 -21.63 -3.52 -5.19
C ALA A 94 -20.49 -3.90 -6.15
N LYS A 95 -19.41 -3.11 -6.19
CA LYS A 95 -18.27 -3.34 -7.07
C LYS A 95 -16.94 -3.09 -6.38
N LEU A 96 -15.96 -3.94 -6.67
CA LEU A 96 -14.58 -3.81 -6.23
C LEU A 96 -13.66 -3.73 -7.44
N TYR A 97 -12.76 -2.76 -7.42
CA TYR A 97 -11.52 -2.78 -8.21
C TYR A 97 -10.38 -3.14 -7.27
N VAL A 98 -9.72 -4.28 -7.50
CA VAL A 98 -8.66 -4.79 -6.60
C VAL A 98 -7.45 -5.28 -7.38
N TYR A 99 -6.32 -5.41 -6.69
CA TYR A 99 -5.06 -5.81 -7.32
C TYR A 99 -4.99 -7.30 -7.66
N ASN A 100 -5.56 -8.16 -6.82
CA ASN A 100 -5.47 -9.62 -6.94
C ASN A 100 -6.53 -10.33 -6.09
N GLU A 101 -6.62 -11.66 -6.25
CA GLU A 101 -7.56 -12.52 -5.52
C GLU A 101 -7.37 -12.44 -3.99
N GLY A 102 -6.13 -12.37 -3.51
CA GLY A 102 -5.84 -12.22 -2.08
C GLY A 102 -6.47 -10.96 -1.50
N SER A 103 -6.53 -9.87 -2.28
CA SER A 103 -7.20 -8.63 -1.87
C SER A 103 -8.72 -8.81 -1.80
N VAL A 104 -9.33 -9.57 -2.73
CA VAL A 104 -10.76 -9.93 -2.68
C VAL A 104 -11.06 -10.67 -1.39
N GLU A 105 -10.22 -11.63 -1.02
CA GLU A 105 -10.40 -12.42 0.19
C GLU A 105 -10.33 -11.56 1.45
N VAL A 106 -9.38 -10.61 1.51
CA VAL A 106 -9.33 -9.64 2.61
C VAL A 106 -10.62 -8.82 2.67
N PHE A 107 -11.10 -8.31 1.53
CA PHE A 107 -12.36 -7.57 1.49
C PHE A 107 -13.53 -8.42 2.00
N ARG A 108 -13.72 -9.63 1.49
CA ARG A 108 -14.83 -10.51 1.87
C ARG A 108 -14.79 -10.91 3.34
N HIS A 109 -13.61 -11.23 3.87
CA HIS A 109 -13.47 -11.78 5.20
C HIS A 109 -13.38 -10.73 6.30
N HIS A 110 -12.86 -9.53 6.01
CA HIS A 110 -12.55 -8.53 7.03
C HIS A 110 -13.28 -7.20 6.85
N ILE A 111 -13.48 -6.73 5.61
CA ILE A 111 -13.96 -5.37 5.32
C ILE A 111 -15.47 -5.35 5.05
N LEU A 112 -15.95 -6.32 4.27
CA LEU A 112 -17.34 -6.41 3.84
C LEU A 112 -18.17 -7.24 4.83
N SER A 113 -19.42 -6.80 4.99
CA SER A 113 -20.44 -7.60 5.66
C SER A 113 -20.75 -8.84 4.82
N ARG A 114 -21.20 -9.90 5.49
CA ARG A 114 -21.54 -11.17 4.83
C ARG A 114 -22.50 -10.98 3.64
N ARG A 115 -23.50 -10.11 3.79
CA ARG A 115 -24.47 -9.82 2.72
C ARG A 115 -23.83 -9.18 1.50
N ALA A 116 -22.92 -8.22 1.69
CA ALA A 116 -22.22 -7.58 0.57
C ALA A 116 -21.19 -8.50 -0.07
N ALA A 117 -20.54 -9.37 0.72
CA ALA A 117 -19.57 -10.34 0.22
C ALA A 117 -20.20 -11.48 -0.61
N GLU A 118 -21.41 -11.92 -0.25
CA GLU A 118 -22.05 -13.12 -0.83
C GLU A 118 -23.04 -12.81 -1.96
N HIS A 119 -23.50 -11.57 -2.17
CA HIS A 119 -24.53 -11.24 -3.16
C HIS A 119 -24.06 -10.15 -4.12
N SER A 120 -24.10 -10.46 -5.43
CA SER A 120 -23.96 -9.49 -6.53
C SER A 120 -22.74 -8.55 -6.45
N LEU A 121 -21.64 -9.01 -5.85
CA LEU A 121 -20.39 -8.27 -5.79
C LEU A 121 -19.64 -8.44 -7.11
N GLU A 122 -19.59 -7.39 -7.91
CA GLU A 122 -18.74 -7.34 -9.10
C GLU A 122 -17.30 -7.10 -8.68
N VAL A 123 -16.37 -7.85 -9.29
CA VAL A 123 -14.93 -7.73 -8.99
C VAL A 123 -14.19 -7.55 -10.31
N GLU A 124 -13.42 -6.48 -10.41
CA GLU A 124 -12.49 -6.23 -11.51
C GLU A 124 -11.07 -6.14 -10.98
N PHE A 125 -10.16 -6.85 -11.65
CA PHE A 125 -8.74 -6.82 -11.33
C PHE A 125 -8.03 -5.75 -12.13
N PHE A 126 -7.15 -4.99 -11.48
CA PHE A 126 -6.28 -4.06 -12.15
C PHE A 126 -4.89 -4.08 -11.54
N LYS A 127 -3.89 -3.72 -12.34
CA LYS A 127 -2.54 -3.46 -11.83
C LYS A 127 -2.36 -1.95 -11.73
N PRO A 128 -1.97 -1.40 -10.56
CA PRO A 128 -1.67 0.01 -10.48
C PRO A 128 -0.48 0.30 -11.39
N LYS A 129 -0.51 1.44 -12.07
CA LYS A 129 0.58 1.90 -12.92
C LYS A 129 1.10 3.21 -12.39
N ILE A 130 2.40 3.39 -12.50
CA ILE A 130 3.10 4.61 -12.16
C ILE A 130 3.75 5.17 -13.42
N SER A 131 3.85 6.49 -13.50
CA SER A 131 4.60 7.13 -14.58
C SER A 131 6.07 7.09 -14.21
N LEU A 132 6.86 6.41 -15.03
CA LEU A 132 8.31 6.29 -14.84
C LEU A 132 9.03 7.29 -15.74
N SER A 133 10.12 7.83 -15.20
CA SER A 133 11.03 8.73 -15.89
C SER A 133 12.24 7.94 -16.35
N PRO A 134 12.58 7.94 -17.65
CA PRO A 134 13.74 7.21 -18.14
C PRO A 134 15.02 7.74 -17.49
N VAL A 135 15.93 6.83 -17.16
CA VAL A 135 17.27 7.16 -16.65
C VAL A 135 18.33 6.55 -17.57
N SER A 136 19.45 7.25 -17.73
CA SER A 136 20.56 6.76 -18.54
C SER A 136 21.53 6.00 -17.65
N SER A 137 21.46 4.67 -17.68
CA SER A 137 22.35 3.78 -16.95
C SER A 137 22.49 2.46 -17.70
N ASP A 138 23.63 1.79 -17.55
CA ASP A 138 23.80 0.42 -18.05
C ASP A 138 22.99 -0.59 -17.21
N PHE A 139 22.90 -0.34 -15.90
CA PHE A 139 22.05 -1.09 -14.99
C PHE A 139 21.73 -0.24 -13.76
N SER A 140 20.45 -0.10 -13.44
CA SER A 140 19.97 0.80 -12.41
C SER A 140 19.14 0.09 -11.34
N VAL A 141 19.34 0.49 -10.09
CA VAL A 141 18.66 -0.07 -8.92
C VAL A 141 17.98 1.04 -8.14
N LEU A 142 16.69 0.90 -7.86
CA LEU A 142 15.98 1.76 -6.92
C LEU A 142 15.84 1.09 -5.55
N ILE A 143 16.31 1.76 -4.50
CA ILE A 143 16.07 1.38 -3.10
C ILE A 143 14.96 2.27 -2.52
N VAL A 144 13.90 1.64 -2.03
CA VAL A 144 12.79 2.32 -1.33
C VAL A 144 13.13 2.46 0.15
N GLY A 145 13.38 3.69 0.58
CA GLY A 145 13.86 4.04 1.90
C GLY A 145 12.79 4.04 3.00
N HIS A 146 13.19 3.65 4.22
CA HIS A 146 12.48 3.90 5.46
C HIS A 146 13.49 3.90 6.63
N ALA A 147 13.29 4.74 7.65
CA ALA A 147 14.25 4.89 8.75
C ALA A 147 14.58 3.57 9.49
N ILE A 148 13.62 2.65 9.56
CA ILE A 148 13.77 1.35 10.25
C ILE A 148 14.82 0.45 9.57
N CYS A 149 14.95 0.51 8.23
CA CYS A 149 15.81 -0.37 7.46
C CYS A 149 17.06 0.31 6.87
N GLU A 150 17.38 1.55 7.28
CA GLU A 150 18.54 2.28 6.75
C GLU A 150 19.86 1.54 6.94
N LYS A 151 20.06 0.87 8.09
CA LYS A 151 21.28 0.08 8.35
C LYS A 151 21.48 -1.02 7.32
N PHE A 152 20.38 -1.68 6.91
CA PHE A 152 20.42 -2.69 5.86
C PHE A 152 20.73 -2.06 4.49
N HIS A 153 20.12 -0.91 4.17
CA HIS A 153 20.39 -0.21 2.91
C HIS A 153 21.85 0.25 2.80
N LEU A 154 22.43 0.76 3.89
CA LEU A 154 23.85 1.13 3.96
C LEU A 154 24.75 -0.09 3.74
N TYR A 155 24.48 -1.19 4.45
CA TYR A 155 25.20 -2.45 4.27
C TYR A 155 25.16 -2.92 2.81
N LEU A 156 23.97 -2.94 2.20
CA LEU A 156 23.74 -3.38 0.83
C LEU A 156 24.52 -2.51 -0.17
N TYR A 157 24.44 -1.19 -0.03
CA TYR A 157 25.19 -0.27 -0.87
C TYR A 157 26.70 -0.51 -0.73
N ASP A 158 27.22 -0.65 0.48
CA ASP A 158 28.65 -0.87 0.71
C ASP A 158 29.17 -2.18 0.10
N GLN A 159 28.35 -3.23 0.10
CA GLN A 159 28.72 -4.50 -0.55
C GLN A 159 28.70 -4.40 -2.08
N MET A 160 27.81 -3.58 -2.64
CA MET A 160 27.54 -3.58 -4.08
C MET A 160 28.20 -2.42 -4.84
N VAL A 161 28.55 -1.32 -4.18
CA VAL A 161 29.12 -0.10 -4.79
C VAL A 161 30.47 -0.37 -5.47
N SER A 162 31.18 -1.42 -5.06
CA SER A 162 32.41 -1.85 -5.73
C SER A 162 32.18 -2.28 -7.19
N ASN A 163 30.94 -2.58 -7.57
CA ASN A 163 30.56 -2.83 -8.95
C ASN A 163 30.27 -1.51 -9.67
N SER A 164 31.22 -1.05 -10.49
CA SER A 164 31.14 0.22 -11.21
C SER A 164 30.07 0.29 -12.31
N THR A 165 29.31 -0.78 -12.52
CA THR A 165 28.28 -0.85 -13.58
C THR A 165 26.86 -0.64 -13.06
N ILE A 166 26.66 -0.35 -11.77
CA ILE A 166 25.32 -0.20 -11.17
C ILE A 166 25.13 1.23 -10.70
N ASP A 167 24.12 1.90 -11.24
CA ASP A 167 23.66 3.19 -10.71
C ASP A 167 22.57 2.98 -9.65
N PHE A 168 22.81 3.52 -8.46
CA PHE A 168 21.87 3.40 -7.35
C PHE A 168 21.03 4.67 -7.23
N PHE A 169 19.72 4.49 -7.14
CA PHE A 169 18.74 5.50 -6.79
C PHE A 169 18.19 5.20 -5.39
N TYR A 170 17.97 6.23 -4.59
CA TYR A 170 17.40 6.10 -3.25
C TYR A 170 16.20 7.04 -3.10
N LYS A 171 15.01 6.49 -2.86
CA LYS A 171 13.79 7.29 -2.60
C LYS A 171 13.37 7.14 -1.14
N PRO A 172 13.52 8.16 -0.28
CA PRO A 172 13.15 8.09 1.13
C PRO A 172 11.63 8.02 1.33
N HIS A 173 11.21 7.59 2.52
CA HIS A 173 9.78 7.58 2.89
C HIS A 173 9.24 9.01 2.98
N PRO A 174 8.04 9.34 2.47
CA PRO A 174 7.54 10.71 2.39
C PRO A 174 7.45 11.47 3.72
N THR A 175 7.22 10.75 4.82
CA THR A 175 7.03 11.34 6.15
C THR A 175 8.26 11.27 7.03
N VAL A 176 9.36 10.66 6.56
CA VAL A 176 10.55 10.41 7.37
C VAL A 176 11.80 10.86 6.62
N SER A 177 12.45 11.89 7.15
CA SER A 177 13.74 12.35 6.63
C SER A 177 14.81 11.26 6.82
N PRO A 178 15.60 10.96 5.78
CA PRO A 178 16.68 9.99 5.91
C PRO A 178 17.81 10.51 6.78
N SER A 179 18.58 9.59 7.38
CA SER A 179 19.76 9.94 8.18
C SER A 179 20.86 10.63 7.36
N LYS A 180 21.80 11.29 8.05
CA LYS A 180 22.96 11.93 7.42
C LYS A 180 23.83 10.91 6.68
N GLU A 181 23.98 9.71 7.22
CA GLU A 181 24.73 8.62 6.60
C GLU A 181 24.12 8.25 5.26
N ILE A 182 22.79 8.08 5.21
CA ILE A 182 22.08 7.81 3.96
C ILE A 182 22.29 8.96 2.95
N LYS A 183 22.16 10.22 3.38
CA LYS A 183 22.35 11.38 2.49
C LYS A 183 23.79 11.53 1.98
N SER A 184 24.77 11.02 2.72
CA SER A 184 26.20 11.13 2.37
C SER A 184 26.70 10.06 1.38
N ARG A 185 25.88 9.06 1.04
CA ARG A 185 26.25 8.03 0.06
C ARG A 185 26.10 8.53 -1.37
N GLY A 186 26.80 7.88 -2.29
CA GLY A 186 26.91 8.27 -3.69
C GLY A 186 25.73 7.87 -4.59
N TRP A 187 24.62 7.38 -4.04
CA TRP A 187 23.41 7.15 -4.81
C TRP A 187 22.74 8.47 -5.24
N HIS A 188 21.89 8.39 -6.26
CA HIS A 188 21.00 9.47 -6.67
C HIS A 188 19.83 9.55 -5.67
N MET A 189 19.91 10.49 -4.74
CA MET A 189 18.83 10.79 -3.81
C MET A 189 17.64 11.42 -4.55
N ILE A 190 16.46 10.81 -4.44
CA ILE A 190 15.23 11.32 -5.05
C ILE A 190 14.44 12.09 -3.98
N GLU A 191 14.51 13.41 -4.04
CA GLU A 191 13.77 14.28 -3.11
C GLU A 191 12.40 14.68 -3.64
N GLN A 192 12.19 14.61 -4.96
CA GLN A 192 10.93 14.95 -5.60
C GLN A 192 9.89 13.86 -5.31
N THR A 193 8.69 14.30 -4.91
CA THR A 193 7.59 13.38 -4.58
C THR A 193 7.09 12.62 -5.80
N ASP A 194 7.07 13.27 -6.96
CA ASP A 194 6.51 12.82 -8.23
C ASP A 194 7.54 12.21 -9.20
N PHE A 195 8.83 12.18 -8.85
CA PHE A 195 9.85 11.52 -9.66
C PHE A 195 9.99 10.04 -9.29
N PHE A 196 9.91 9.18 -10.31
CA PHE A 196 10.07 7.73 -10.19
C PHE A 196 10.92 7.22 -11.36
N PRO A 197 12.17 6.78 -11.13
CA PRO A 197 13.05 6.36 -12.22
C PRO A 197 12.61 5.01 -12.81
N GLU A 198 12.67 4.89 -14.13
CA GLU A 198 12.55 3.62 -14.84
C GLU A 198 13.84 2.81 -14.63
N VAL A 199 13.84 1.95 -13.61
CA VAL A 199 15.02 1.15 -13.23
C VAL A 199 14.88 -0.33 -13.61
N ASP A 200 15.99 -1.05 -13.64
CA ASP A 200 16.03 -2.48 -13.94
C ASP A 200 15.60 -3.34 -12.75
N LEU A 201 15.86 -2.87 -11.53
CA LEU A 201 15.57 -3.60 -10.29
C LEU A 201 15.08 -2.70 -9.16
N LEU A 202 13.98 -3.10 -8.52
CA LEU A 202 13.50 -2.49 -7.28
C LEU A 202 13.96 -3.30 -6.05
N ILE A 203 14.44 -2.63 -5.01
CA ILE A 203 14.72 -3.20 -3.69
C ILE A 203 13.86 -2.46 -2.68
N SER A 204 12.98 -3.18 -1.99
CA SER A 204 11.98 -2.55 -1.13
C SER A 204 11.52 -3.47 -0.01
N TYR A 205 11.08 -2.88 1.09
CA TYR A 205 10.13 -3.54 1.98
C TYR A 205 8.75 -3.68 1.30
N PRO A 206 7.75 -4.36 1.91
CA PRO A 206 6.38 -4.45 1.37
C PRO A 206 5.64 -3.10 1.27
N SER A 207 6.10 -2.24 0.35
CA SER A 207 5.59 -0.92 0.03
C SER A 207 4.58 -1.00 -1.10
N THR A 208 3.66 -0.04 -1.18
CA THR A 208 2.73 0.10 -2.30
C THR A 208 3.43 0.29 -3.64
N LEU A 209 4.62 0.91 -3.61
CA LEU A 209 5.49 1.11 -4.77
C LEU A 209 5.89 -0.19 -5.47
N VAL A 210 5.94 -1.31 -4.73
CA VAL A 210 6.26 -2.62 -5.32
C VAL A 210 5.22 -3.00 -6.37
N ALA A 211 3.93 -2.88 -6.03
CA ALA A 211 2.85 -3.23 -6.95
C ALA A 211 2.79 -2.28 -8.16
N GLU A 212 3.14 -1.01 -7.96
CA GLU A 212 3.18 0.02 -9.02
C GLU A 212 4.30 -0.23 -10.03
N TYR A 213 5.51 -0.58 -9.56
CA TYR A 213 6.63 -0.97 -10.42
C TYR A 213 6.39 -2.30 -11.10
N GLU A 214 5.82 -3.28 -10.40
CA GLU A 214 5.44 -4.57 -11.00
C GLU A 214 4.39 -4.38 -12.12
N GLY A 215 3.43 -3.46 -11.94
CA GLY A 215 2.47 -3.07 -12.97
C GLY A 215 3.11 -2.44 -14.21
N SER A 216 4.36 -1.97 -14.08
CA SER A 216 5.19 -1.41 -15.15
C SER A 216 6.23 -2.40 -15.68
N GLY A 217 6.18 -3.67 -15.23
CA GLY A 217 7.09 -4.74 -15.68
C GLY A 217 8.41 -4.83 -14.92
N ILE A 218 8.62 -4.00 -13.89
CA ILE A 218 9.87 -3.98 -13.12
C ILE A 218 9.72 -4.86 -11.88
N GLY A 219 10.59 -5.87 -11.76
CA GLY A 219 10.57 -6.80 -10.64
C GLY A 219 11.21 -6.23 -9.38
N ALA A 220 10.73 -6.67 -8.22
CA ALA A 220 11.31 -6.32 -6.92
C ALA A 220 12.09 -7.46 -6.26
N VAL A 221 13.04 -7.12 -5.39
CA VAL A 221 13.52 -7.99 -4.30
C VAL A 221 13.02 -7.43 -2.98
N LEU A 222 12.27 -8.26 -2.26
CA LEU A 222 11.66 -7.86 -0.99
C LEU A 222 12.52 -8.24 0.21
N HIS A 223 12.55 -7.34 1.19
CA HIS A 223 13.08 -7.58 2.54
C HIS A 223 12.09 -7.13 3.62
N PRO A 224 12.16 -7.65 4.85
CA PRO A 224 11.33 -7.13 5.95
C PRO A 224 11.63 -5.67 6.26
N LEU A 225 10.61 -4.90 6.67
CA LEU A 225 10.80 -3.50 7.10
C LEU A 225 11.73 -3.41 8.31
N ALA A 226 11.58 -4.35 9.26
CA ALA A 226 12.43 -4.49 10.45
C ALA A 226 13.42 -5.65 10.30
N ILE A 227 14.10 -5.71 9.14
CA ILE A 227 15.08 -6.75 8.83
C ILE A 227 16.21 -6.79 9.88
N LYS A 228 16.54 -8.00 10.33
CA LYS A 228 17.60 -8.22 11.30
C LYS A 228 18.96 -8.49 10.62
N PRO A 229 20.10 -8.16 11.26
CA PRO A 229 21.42 -8.35 10.67
C PRO A 229 21.71 -9.77 10.17
N GLU A 230 21.19 -10.79 10.85
CA GLU A 230 21.32 -12.20 10.46
C GLU A 230 20.68 -12.52 9.09
N GLU A 231 19.71 -11.74 8.64
CA GLU A 231 19.01 -11.92 7.36
C GLU A 231 19.69 -11.17 6.20
N TYR A 232 20.68 -10.31 6.47
CA TYR A 232 21.25 -9.40 5.47
C TYR A 232 21.91 -10.14 4.31
N CYS A 233 22.72 -11.17 4.62
CA CYS A 233 23.44 -11.96 3.63
C CYS A 233 22.50 -12.75 2.72
N GLU A 234 21.36 -13.23 3.26
CA GLU A 234 20.35 -13.96 2.48
C GLU A 234 19.73 -13.05 1.43
N VAL A 235 19.28 -11.85 1.84
CA VAL A 235 18.69 -10.87 0.91
C VAL A 235 19.72 -10.41 -0.12
N LEU A 236 20.96 -10.14 0.29
CA LEU A 236 22.04 -9.78 -0.63
C LEU A 236 22.29 -10.87 -1.68
N SER A 237 22.25 -12.14 -1.28
CA SER A 237 22.40 -13.27 -2.21
C SER A 237 21.26 -13.31 -3.23
N ARG A 238 20.02 -13.06 -2.81
CA ARG A 238 18.86 -12.96 -3.71
C ARG A 238 19.01 -11.81 -4.72
N ILE A 239 19.54 -10.67 -4.28
CA ILE A 239 19.83 -9.53 -5.15
C ILE A 239 20.89 -9.91 -6.18
N ASN A 240 22.02 -10.46 -5.74
CA ASN A 240 23.12 -10.85 -6.64
C ASN A 240 22.68 -11.90 -7.68
N ASN A 241 21.88 -12.89 -7.28
CA ASN A 241 21.34 -13.88 -8.22
C ASN A 241 20.45 -13.22 -9.28
N LYS A 242 19.65 -12.23 -8.89
CA LYS A 242 18.78 -11.50 -9.82
C LYS A 242 19.58 -10.61 -10.77
N LEU A 243 20.63 -9.96 -10.26
CA LEU A 243 21.58 -9.21 -11.09
C LEU A 243 22.30 -10.08 -12.11
N GLN A 244 22.68 -11.31 -11.73
CA GLN A 244 23.33 -12.26 -12.65
C GLN A 244 22.37 -12.78 -13.72
N ALA A 245 21.09 -12.97 -13.40
CA ALA A 245 20.08 -13.43 -14.36
C ALA A 245 19.65 -12.37 -15.39
N MET A 246 19.94 -11.09 -15.11
CA MET A 246 19.62 -9.95 -15.98
C MET A 246 20.79 -9.51 -16.87
N LYS A 247 21.99 -10.07 -16.68
CA LYS A 247 23.16 -9.92 -17.55
C LYS A 247 23.17 -11.01 -18.62
#